data_AF-A0A843DK40-F1
#
_entry.id   AF-A0A843DK40-F1
#
_cell.length_a   1.000
_cell.length_b   1.000
_cell.length_c   1.000
_cell.angle_alpha   90.00
_cell.angle_beta   90.00
_cell.angle_gamma   90.00
#
_symmetry.space_group_name_H-M   'P 1'
#
loop_
_entity.id
_entity.type
_entity.pdbx_description
1 polymer ?
#
loop_
_entity_poly.entity_id
_entity_poly.type
_entity_poly.pdbx_seq_one_letter_code
_entity_poly.pdbx_strand_id
1 'polypeptide(L)'
;MNSGLTLYSMATSYPKDDLMFVPVFDEYESLYGEIGSELPLVADNGYWKDEILEEIDERGWNAYIPNKQLATLFKKSPDEIWEFSKYNFPFSDDYSYCTCPNGHKLPRHNTKHYENGQTKTFYYTSSKICKNCPDHDECCKSADARVITHFGGDLAKEMFLKMETERGKEIYRPRFSKAESPFALSKEYLNMRQARARGVNQMDLQAKLTTIASNIIKINKYIHQNDINT
;
A
#
# COMPACT_ATOMS: atom_id res chain seq x y z
N MET A 1 6.28 12.73 20.16
CA MET A 1 5.84 13.33 18.87
C MET A 1 5.18 12.27 18.00
N ASN A 2 3.84 12.16 17.99
CA ASN A 2 3.12 11.23 17.10
C ASN A 2 2.47 11.95 15.90
N SER A 3 2.80 13.23 15.72
CA SER A 3 2.31 14.13 14.68
C SER A 3 3.25 14.09 13.46
N GLY A 4 3.06 13.14 12.55
CA GLY A 4 3.98 12.88 11.42
C GLY A 4 4.57 14.14 10.78
N LEU A 5 5.87 14.36 10.96
CA LEU A 5 6.62 15.45 10.33
C LEU A 5 7.03 15.03 8.93
N THR A 6 7.11 15.98 8.02
CA THR A 6 7.62 15.74 6.66
C THR A 6 9.11 16.07 6.65
N LEU A 7 9.97 15.06 6.53
CA LEU A 7 11.43 15.23 6.52
C LEU A 7 11.98 15.61 5.15
N TYR A 8 11.26 15.23 4.09
CA TYR A 8 11.65 15.48 2.72
C TYR A 8 10.42 15.73 1.86
N SER A 9 10.54 16.65 0.90
CA SER A 9 9.54 16.93 -0.12
C SER A 9 10.22 17.41 -1.39
N MET A 10 9.74 16.94 -2.54
CA MET A 10 10.20 17.38 -3.86
C MET A 10 9.00 17.66 -4.77
N ALA A 11 9.16 18.60 -5.70
CA ALA A 11 8.28 18.71 -6.86
C ALA A 11 8.96 18.13 -8.10
N THR A 12 8.20 17.38 -8.89
CA THR A 12 8.71 16.70 -10.08
C THR A 12 7.83 16.97 -11.29
N SER A 13 8.41 16.88 -12.49
CA SER A 13 7.67 16.84 -13.75
C SER A 13 7.31 15.42 -14.20
N TYR A 14 7.77 14.39 -13.47
CA TYR A 14 7.41 13.01 -13.75
C TYR A 14 5.90 12.81 -13.54
N PRO A 15 5.18 12.19 -14.49
CA PRO A 15 3.73 12.12 -14.46
C PRO A 15 3.19 11.02 -13.52
N LYS A 16 4.06 10.22 -12.92
CA LYS A 16 3.73 8.99 -12.19
C LYS A 16 4.48 8.94 -10.87
N ASP A 17 3.73 8.89 -9.77
CA ASP A 17 4.27 8.90 -8.41
C ASP A 17 5.10 7.66 -8.08
N ASP A 18 4.79 6.52 -8.71
CA ASP A 18 5.53 5.26 -8.49
C ASP A 18 7.00 5.34 -8.90
N LEU A 19 7.32 6.14 -9.92
CA LEU A 19 8.69 6.36 -10.37
C LEU A 19 9.49 7.22 -9.38
N MET A 20 8.82 7.82 -8.39
CA MET A 20 9.45 8.69 -7.40
C MET A 20 9.76 7.96 -6.09
N PHE A 21 9.38 6.68 -5.93
CA PHE A 21 9.64 5.94 -4.70
C PHE A 21 11.14 5.89 -4.38
N VAL A 22 11.92 5.29 -5.29
CA VAL A 22 13.38 5.15 -5.11
C VAL A 22 14.09 6.51 -5.07
N PRO A 23 13.84 7.46 -6.01
CA PRO A 23 14.50 8.77 -5.96
C PRO A 23 14.27 9.56 -4.67
N VAL A 24 13.07 9.48 -4.07
CA VAL A 24 12.78 10.15 -2.80
C VAL A 24 13.61 9.57 -1.66
N PHE A 25 13.78 8.25 -1.63
CA PHE A 25 14.58 7.59 -0.60
C PHE A 25 16.09 7.74 -0.84
N ASP A 26 16.56 7.77 -2.08
CA ASP A 26 17.97 8.08 -2.40
C ASP A 26 18.37 9.46 -1.87
N GLU A 27 17.53 10.47 -2.10
CA GLU A 27 17.75 11.82 -1.61
C GLU A 27 17.64 11.90 -0.08
N TYR A 28 16.72 11.14 0.51
CA TYR A 28 16.64 11.01 1.97
C TYR A 28 17.93 10.43 2.55
N GLU A 29 18.43 9.31 2.01
CA GLU A 29 19.64 8.64 2.50
C GLU A 29 20.89 9.51 2.30
N SER A 30 20.97 10.27 1.20
CA SER A 30 22.02 11.27 0.96
C SER A 30 22.06 12.36 2.04
N LEU A 31 20.90 12.79 2.55
CA LEU A 31 20.78 13.87 3.54
C LEU A 31 20.88 13.39 4.98
N TYR A 32 20.34 12.21 5.28
CA TYR A 32 20.09 11.75 6.65
C TYR A 32 20.78 10.42 7.00
N GLY A 33 21.42 9.78 6.03
CA GLY A 33 22.03 8.45 6.17
C GLY A 33 21.05 7.31 5.87
N GLU A 34 21.60 6.10 5.82
CA GLU A 34 20.87 4.87 5.47
C GLU A 34 19.65 4.63 6.41
N ILE A 35 18.54 4.20 5.82
CA ILE A 35 17.29 3.92 6.56
C ILE A 35 17.42 2.66 7.43
N GLY A 36 18.21 1.69 6.99
CA GLY A 36 18.42 0.40 7.64
C GLY A 36 17.14 -0.46 7.71
N SER A 37 17.27 -1.64 8.33
CA SER A 37 16.19 -2.63 8.47
C SER A 37 15.30 -2.41 9.72
N GLU A 38 15.74 -1.57 10.67
CA GLU A 38 15.03 -1.35 11.93
C GLU A 38 13.85 -0.38 11.79
N LEU A 39 13.90 0.55 10.83
CA LEU A 39 12.86 1.55 10.63
C LEU A 39 11.76 1.01 9.69
N PRO A 40 10.49 0.90 10.15
CA PRO A 40 9.40 0.48 9.26
C PRO A 40 9.10 1.55 8.21
N LEU A 41 9.29 1.22 6.94
CA LEU A 41 8.87 2.05 5.81
C LEU A 41 7.44 1.72 5.44
N VAL A 42 6.54 2.71 5.45
CA VAL A 42 5.12 2.48 5.13
C VAL A 42 4.73 3.27 3.90
N ALA A 43 4.20 2.60 2.88
CA ALA A 43 3.83 3.23 1.61
C ALA A 43 2.38 2.94 1.20
N ASP A 44 1.87 3.73 0.27
CA ASP A 44 0.54 3.51 -0.32
C ASP A 44 0.53 2.31 -1.28
N ASN A 45 -0.65 1.74 -1.54
CA ASN A 45 -0.79 0.62 -2.47
C ASN A 45 -0.42 0.97 -3.92
N GLY A 46 -0.30 2.26 -4.26
CA GLY A 46 0.26 2.71 -5.54
C GLY A 46 1.72 2.28 -5.78
N TYR A 47 2.47 2.01 -4.70
CA TYR A 47 3.86 1.53 -4.75
C TYR A 47 4.00 0.01 -4.74
N TRP A 48 2.87 -0.73 -4.78
CA TRP A 48 2.91 -2.18 -4.95
C TRP A 48 3.24 -2.52 -6.40
N LYS A 49 4.55 -2.64 -6.71
CA LYS A 49 5.08 -2.99 -8.02
C LYS A 49 6.28 -3.91 -7.85
N ASP A 50 6.45 -4.84 -8.77
CA ASP A 50 7.52 -5.85 -8.67
C ASP A 50 8.89 -5.15 -8.64
N GLU A 51 9.13 -4.12 -9.45
CA GLU A 51 10.40 -3.38 -9.49
C GLU A 51 10.70 -2.64 -8.17
N ILE A 52 9.66 -2.11 -7.51
CA ILE A 52 9.82 -1.42 -6.21
C ILE A 52 10.08 -2.44 -5.09
N LEU A 53 9.44 -3.60 -5.17
CA LEU A 53 9.64 -4.67 -4.18
C LEU A 53 11.05 -5.28 -4.31
N GLU A 54 11.57 -5.41 -5.52
CA GLU A 54 12.96 -5.81 -5.79
C GLU A 54 13.94 -4.81 -5.15
N GLU A 55 13.77 -3.51 -5.39
CA GLU A 55 14.61 -2.46 -4.77
C GLU A 55 14.55 -2.47 -3.23
N ILE A 56 13.36 -2.69 -2.66
CA ILE A 56 13.19 -2.82 -1.20
C ILE A 56 13.97 -4.01 -0.66
N ASP A 57 13.93 -5.15 -1.36
CA ASP A 57 14.63 -6.37 -0.96
C ASP A 57 16.15 -6.21 -1.08
N GLU A 58 16.63 -5.70 -2.22
CA GLU A 58 18.06 -5.47 -2.48
C GLU A 58 18.69 -4.52 -1.45
N ARG A 59 17.94 -3.50 -1.00
CA ARG A 59 18.39 -2.53 0.00
C ARG A 59 18.16 -2.99 1.45
N GLY A 60 17.51 -4.14 1.66
CA GLY A 60 17.20 -4.66 2.99
C GLY A 60 16.22 -3.79 3.78
N TRP A 61 15.36 -3.04 3.09
CA TRP A 61 14.40 -2.13 3.70
C TRP A 61 13.23 -2.87 4.33
N ASN A 62 12.87 -2.49 5.55
CA ASN A 62 11.72 -3.09 6.26
C ASN A 62 10.40 -2.40 5.86
N ALA A 63 9.95 -2.65 4.63
CA ALA A 63 8.77 -1.99 4.08
C ALA A 63 7.44 -2.71 4.39
N TYR A 64 6.36 -1.93 4.39
CA TYR A 64 4.97 -2.31 4.61
C TYR A 64 4.11 -1.59 3.57
N ILE A 65 3.83 -2.29 2.48
CA ILE A 65 3.06 -1.77 1.34
C ILE A 65 1.90 -2.74 1.12
N PRO A 66 0.63 -2.32 1.21
CA PRO A 66 -0.49 -3.22 0.91
C PRO A 66 -0.72 -3.31 -0.59
N ASN A 67 -1.17 -4.47 -1.06
CA ASN A 67 -1.73 -4.54 -2.40
C ASN A 67 -3.13 -3.92 -2.44
N LYS A 68 -3.71 -3.78 -3.63
CA LYS A 68 -5.06 -3.24 -3.80
C LYS A 68 -6.13 -3.98 -2.99
N GLN A 69 -5.94 -5.28 -2.76
CA GLN A 69 -6.87 -6.10 -1.96
C GLN A 69 -6.81 -5.70 -0.49
N LEU A 70 -5.64 -5.72 0.13
CA LEU A 70 -5.44 -5.34 1.52
C LEU A 70 -5.82 -3.87 1.76
N ALA A 71 -5.44 -2.96 0.86
CA ALA A 71 -5.78 -1.55 0.97
C ALA A 71 -7.30 -1.29 0.94
N THR A 72 -8.07 -2.15 0.25
CA THR A 72 -9.54 -2.09 0.27
C THR A 72 -10.08 -2.69 1.56
N LEU A 73 -9.52 -3.82 2.01
CA LEU A 73 -9.93 -4.49 3.25
C LEU A 73 -9.72 -3.62 4.48
N PHE A 74 -8.60 -2.90 4.56
CA PHE A 74 -8.32 -1.99 5.67
C PHE A 74 -9.31 -0.81 5.77
N LYS A 75 -10.13 -0.58 4.74
CA LYS A 75 -11.15 0.48 4.70
C LYS A 75 -12.57 -0.04 4.93
N LYS A 76 -12.78 -1.36 4.94
CA LYS A 76 -14.10 -1.98 5.06
C LYS A 76 -14.29 -2.61 6.43
N SER A 77 -15.50 -2.50 6.97
CA SER A 77 -15.94 -3.36 8.06
C SER A 77 -16.19 -4.79 7.55
N PRO A 78 -16.09 -5.82 8.42
CA PRO A 78 -16.38 -7.20 8.05
C PRO A 78 -17.77 -7.37 7.40
N ASP A 79 -18.77 -6.63 7.88
CA ASP A 79 -20.15 -6.68 7.40
C ASP A 79 -20.32 -6.14 5.96
N GLU A 80 -19.36 -5.35 5.47
CA GLU A 80 -19.35 -4.81 4.10
C GLU A 80 -18.65 -5.73 3.08
N ILE A 81 -18.13 -6.88 3.55
CA ILE A 81 -17.44 -7.85 2.72
C ILE A 81 -18.43 -8.96 2.36
N TRP A 82 -18.83 -8.97 1.08
CA TRP A 82 -19.63 -10.06 0.54
C TRP A 82 -18.95 -11.42 0.79
N GLU A 83 -19.72 -12.43 1.19
CA GLU A 83 -19.25 -13.75 1.61
C GLU A 83 -18.36 -14.43 0.56
N PHE A 84 -18.73 -14.35 -0.72
CA PHE A 84 -17.92 -14.89 -1.82
C PHE A 84 -17.03 -13.84 -2.46
N SER A 85 -16.68 -12.76 -1.75
CA SER A 85 -15.62 -11.85 -2.19
C SER A 85 -14.29 -12.59 -2.28
N LYS A 86 -13.42 -12.19 -3.22
CA LYS A 86 -12.04 -12.71 -3.31
C LYS A 86 -11.23 -12.56 -2.01
N TYR A 87 -11.70 -11.72 -1.08
CA TYR A 87 -11.10 -11.50 0.22
C TYR A 87 -11.29 -12.66 1.18
N ASN A 88 -12.35 -13.46 1.00
CA ASN A 88 -12.63 -14.64 1.82
C ASN A 88 -12.02 -15.91 1.21
N PHE A 89 -10.93 -15.75 0.44
CA PHE A 89 -10.18 -16.84 -0.17
C PHE A 89 -8.73 -16.80 0.31
N PRO A 90 -8.45 -17.19 1.58
CA PRO A 90 -7.10 -17.16 2.12
C PRO A 90 -6.16 -18.07 1.32
N PHE A 91 -4.95 -17.58 1.06
CA PHE A 91 -3.88 -18.33 0.41
C PHE A 91 -3.14 -19.20 1.44
N SER A 92 -2.58 -20.32 0.98
CA SER A 92 -1.58 -21.05 1.75
C SER A 92 -0.26 -20.27 1.81
N ASP A 93 0.57 -20.55 2.81
CA ASP A 93 1.86 -19.86 3.02
C ASP A 93 2.78 -19.95 1.79
N ASP A 94 2.73 -21.07 1.05
CA ASP A 94 3.51 -21.31 -0.17
C ASP A 94 2.79 -20.87 -1.46
N TYR A 95 1.58 -20.31 -1.35
CA TYR A 95 0.72 -19.96 -2.48
C TYR A 95 0.48 -21.11 -3.46
N SER A 96 0.50 -22.37 -2.99
CA SER A 96 0.15 -23.53 -3.80
C SER A 96 -1.37 -23.66 -3.99
N TYR A 97 -2.18 -23.10 -3.09
CA TYR A 97 -3.63 -23.03 -3.23
C TYR A 97 -4.23 -21.84 -2.46
N CYS A 98 -5.50 -21.54 -2.73
CA CYS A 98 -6.34 -20.78 -1.82
C CYS A 98 -7.58 -21.59 -1.42
N THR A 99 -8.21 -21.27 -0.29
CA THR A 99 -9.38 -22.01 0.21
C THR A 99 -10.63 -21.16 0.02
N CYS A 100 -11.71 -21.69 -0.57
CA CYS A 100 -12.98 -20.94 -0.68
C CYS A 100 -13.77 -20.92 0.64
N PRO A 101 -14.82 -20.08 0.77
CA PRO A 101 -15.67 -20.04 1.96
C PRO A 101 -16.28 -21.40 2.35
N ASN A 102 -16.54 -22.26 1.37
CA ASN A 102 -17.07 -23.62 1.57
C ASN A 102 -15.99 -24.68 1.82
N GLY A 103 -14.74 -24.26 2.08
CA GLY A 103 -13.65 -25.15 2.48
C GLY A 103 -12.95 -25.90 1.34
N HIS A 104 -13.34 -25.70 0.08
CA HIS A 104 -12.67 -26.32 -1.05
C HIS A 104 -11.35 -25.62 -1.40
N LYS A 105 -10.31 -26.42 -1.66
CA LYS A 105 -9.02 -25.93 -2.15
C LYS A 105 -9.08 -25.63 -3.64
N LEU A 106 -8.59 -24.45 -4.02
CA LEU A 106 -8.40 -23.99 -5.38
C LEU A 106 -6.89 -24.00 -5.66
N PRO A 107 -6.36 -25.06 -6.31
CA PRO A 107 -4.92 -25.17 -6.59
C PRO A 107 -4.45 -24.08 -7.56
N ARG A 108 -3.17 -23.75 -7.46
CA ARG A 108 -2.45 -22.89 -8.41
C ARG A 108 -2.41 -23.54 -9.80
N HIS A 109 -2.72 -22.75 -10.83
CA HIS A 109 -2.60 -23.12 -12.24
C HIS A 109 -1.54 -22.24 -12.91
N ASN A 110 -1.83 -21.73 -14.10
CA ASN A 110 -0.93 -20.94 -14.89
C ASN A 110 -0.62 -19.57 -14.27
N THR A 111 0.58 -19.08 -14.54
CA THR A 111 0.98 -17.70 -14.32
C THR A 111 1.13 -17.03 -15.69
N LYS A 112 0.49 -15.87 -15.89
CA LYS A 112 0.66 -15.04 -17.09
C LYS A 112 1.63 -13.91 -16.78
N HIS A 113 2.54 -13.65 -17.70
CA HIS A 113 3.46 -12.52 -17.68
C HIS A 113 2.97 -11.47 -18.66
N TYR A 114 2.89 -10.22 -18.22
CA TYR A 114 2.46 -9.09 -19.03
C TYR A 114 3.67 -8.24 -19.43
N GLU A 115 3.55 -7.49 -20.53
CA GLU A 115 4.63 -6.64 -21.06
C GLU A 115 5.06 -5.54 -20.08
N ASN A 116 4.19 -5.17 -19.15
CA ASN A 116 4.45 -4.17 -18.11
C ASN A 116 5.13 -4.76 -16.86
N GLY A 117 5.80 -5.90 -16.98
CA GLY A 117 6.47 -6.59 -15.87
C GLY A 117 5.54 -7.37 -14.94
N GLN A 118 4.24 -7.07 -14.90
CA GLN A 118 3.33 -7.72 -13.97
C GLN A 118 3.15 -9.21 -14.26
N THR A 119 3.06 -9.97 -13.17
CA THR A 119 2.67 -11.38 -13.22
C THR A 119 1.29 -11.58 -12.62
N LYS A 120 0.53 -12.53 -13.17
CA LYS A 120 -0.81 -12.91 -12.69
C LYS A 120 -0.97 -14.41 -12.63
N THR A 121 -1.16 -14.92 -11.43
CA THR A 121 -1.35 -16.35 -11.16
C THR A 121 -2.83 -16.67 -10.95
N PHE A 122 -3.30 -17.76 -11.55
CA PHE A 122 -4.70 -18.19 -11.51
C PHE A 122 -4.89 -19.38 -10.56
N TYR A 123 -5.97 -19.35 -9.78
CA TYR A 123 -6.36 -20.39 -8.82
C TYR A 123 -7.82 -20.76 -9.06
N TYR A 124 -8.08 -22.03 -9.33
CA TYR A 124 -9.43 -22.54 -9.55
C TYR A 124 -9.48 -24.05 -9.36
N THR A 125 -10.67 -24.56 -9.08
CA THR A 125 -10.93 -26.00 -8.98
C THR A 125 -11.73 -26.48 -10.17
N SER A 126 -12.00 -27.79 -10.24
CA SER A 126 -12.85 -28.36 -11.29
C SER A 126 -14.25 -27.73 -11.26
N SER A 127 -14.79 -27.38 -12.43
CA SER A 127 -16.17 -26.89 -12.55
C SER A 127 -17.20 -27.87 -12.00
N LYS A 128 -16.91 -29.18 -11.98
CA LYS A 128 -17.78 -30.17 -11.35
C LYS A 128 -17.94 -29.94 -9.85
N ILE A 129 -16.88 -29.52 -9.15
CA ILE A 129 -16.93 -29.22 -7.71
C ILE A 129 -17.80 -27.97 -7.51
N CYS A 130 -17.58 -26.92 -8.29
CA CYS A 130 -18.39 -25.70 -8.22
C CYS A 130 -19.86 -25.96 -8.56
N LYS A 131 -20.18 -26.70 -9.63
CA LYS A 131 -21.57 -26.98 -10.05
C LYS A 131 -22.36 -27.82 -9.05
N ASN A 132 -21.68 -28.60 -8.21
CA ASN A 132 -22.29 -29.37 -7.14
C ASN A 132 -22.34 -28.62 -5.80
N CYS A 133 -21.87 -27.36 -5.76
CA CYS A 133 -21.86 -26.52 -4.57
C CYS A 133 -23.24 -25.85 -4.39
N PRO A 134 -23.83 -25.86 -3.19
CA PRO A 134 -25.12 -25.20 -2.94
C PRO A 134 -25.09 -23.70 -3.26
N ASP A 135 -23.96 -23.04 -3.00
CA ASP A 135 -23.80 -21.60 -3.24
C ASP A 135 -23.21 -21.28 -4.62
N HIS A 136 -23.32 -22.20 -5.59
CA HIS A 136 -22.77 -22.02 -6.94
C HIS A 136 -23.23 -20.71 -7.59
N ASP A 137 -24.54 -20.48 -7.63
CA ASP A 137 -25.13 -19.37 -8.38
C ASP A 137 -24.74 -18.02 -7.76
N GLU A 138 -24.59 -17.97 -6.44
CA GLU A 138 -24.11 -16.78 -5.76
C GLU A 138 -22.60 -16.57 -5.96
N CYS A 139 -21.79 -17.60 -5.69
CA CYS A 139 -20.32 -17.52 -5.73
C CYS A 139 -19.77 -17.35 -7.16
N CYS A 140 -20.26 -18.13 -8.12
CA CYS A 140 -19.75 -18.20 -9.48
C CYS A 140 -20.53 -17.30 -10.45
N LYS A 141 -21.71 -16.81 -10.06
CA LYS A 141 -22.62 -16.04 -10.93
C LYS A 141 -22.88 -16.81 -12.23
N SER A 142 -22.50 -16.27 -13.38
CA SER A 142 -22.67 -16.91 -14.70
C SER A 142 -21.50 -17.80 -15.10
N ALA A 143 -20.44 -17.91 -14.29
CA ALA A 143 -19.27 -18.73 -14.61
C ALA A 143 -19.45 -20.19 -14.16
N ASP A 144 -18.83 -21.12 -14.87
CA ASP A 144 -18.84 -22.56 -14.51
C ASP A 144 -18.04 -22.89 -13.24
N ALA A 145 -17.10 -22.02 -12.86
CA ALA A 145 -16.24 -22.18 -11.70
C ALA A 145 -15.72 -20.83 -11.22
N ARG A 146 -15.46 -20.73 -9.92
CA ARG A 146 -14.83 -19.56 -9.34
C ARG A 146 -13.34 -19.54 -9.67
N VAL A 147 -12.84 -18.39 -10.16
CA VAL A 147 -11.42 -18.15 -10.42
C VAL A 147 -10.92 -17.02 -9.52
N ILE A 148 -9.88 -17.31 -8.75
CA ILE A 148 -9.16 -16.33 -7.93
C ILE A 148 -7.83 -16.01 -8.62
N THR A 149 -7.41 -14.76 -8.55
CA THR A 149 -6.17 -14.31 -9.19
C THR A 149 -5.30 -13.54 -8.22
N HIS A 150 -4.02 -13.87 -8.20
CA HIS A 150 -3.00 -13.16 -7.44
C HIS A 150 -2.07 -12.41 -8.41
N PHE A 151 -1.64 -11.21 -8.04
CA PHE A 151 -0.74 -10.38 -8.84
C PHE A 151 0.60 -10.23 -8.12
N GLY A 152 1.69 -10.34 -8.88
CA GLY A 152 3.06 -10.18 -8.37
C GLY A 152 3.80 -11.50 -8.18
N GLY A 153 5.14 -11.37 -8.10
CA GLY A 153 6.10 -12.46 -7.91
C GLY A 153 6.21 -12.93 -6.45
N ASP A 154 7.33 -13.57 -6.11
CA ASP A 154 7.54 -14.14 -4.77
C ASP A 154 7.70 -13.03 -3.69
N LEU A 155 8.41 -11.93 -4.00
CA LEU A 155 8.48 -10.77 -3.09
C LEU A 155 7.10 -10.15 -2.80
N ALA A 156 6.21 -10.14 -3.79
CA ALA A 156 4.84 -9.65 -3.61
C ALA A 156 4.03 -10.56 -2.68
N LYS A 157 4.25 -11.87 -2.74
CA LYS A 157 3.65 -12.84 -1.81
C LYS A 157 4.16 -12.64 -0.39
N GLU A 158 5.47 -12.50 -0.23
CA GLU A 158 6.09 -12.27 1.08
C GLU A 158 5.59 -10.98 1.72
N MET A 159 5.53 -9.89 0.95
CA MET A 159 4.94 -8.62 1.41
C MET A 159 3.46 -8.78 1.78
N PHE A 160 2.69 -9.55 1.02
CA PHE A 160 1.27 -9.79 1.33
C PHE A 160 1.11 -10.52 2.66
N LEU A 161 1.82 -11.63 2.86
CA LEU A 161 1.77 -12.40 4.11
C LEU A 161 2.23 -11.55 5.30
N LYS A 162 3.32 -10.78 5.13
CA LYS A 162 3.82 -9.84 6.14
C LYS A 162 2.74 -8.83 6.54
N MET A 163 2.01 -8.28 5.57
CA MET A 163 0.94 -7.31 5.80
C MET A 163 -0.33 -7.92 6.42
N GLU A 164 -0.56 -9.22 6.27
CA GLU A 164 -1.67 -9.94 6.90
C GLU A 164 -1.45 -10.24 8.38
N THR A 165 -0.20 -10.24 8.84
CA THR A 165 0.12 -10.39 10.27
C THR A 165 -0.45 -9.26 11.11
N GLU A 166 -0.77 -9.53 12.38
CA GLU A 166 -1.22 -8.49 13.32
C GLU A 166 -0.20 -7.37 13.45
N ARG A 167 1.10 -7.71 13.52
CA ARG A 167 2.19 -6.72 13.54
C ARG A 167 2.20 -5.85 12.28
N GLY A 168 2.01 -6.43 11.10
CA GLY A 168 1.94 -5.69 9.84
C GLY A 168 0.77 -4.70 9.82
N LYS A 169 -0.41 -5.14 10.28
CA LYS A 169 -1.60 -4.29 10.42
C LYS A 169 -1.37 -3.16 11.40
N GLU A 170 -0.78 -3.43 12.57
CA GLU A 170 -0.49 -2.42 13.60
C GLU A 170 0.47 -1.34 13.09
N ILE A 171 1.55 -1.73 12.40
CA ILE A 171 2.52 -0.81 11.81
C ILE A 171 1.88 0.04 10.72
N TYR A 172 1.02 -0.56 9.88
CA TYR A 172 0.36 0.14 8.78
C TYR A 172 -0.75 1.09 9.24
N ARG A 173 -1.51 0.74 10.29
CA ARG A 173 -2.69 1.45 10.80
C ARG A 173 -2.51 2.97 10.96
N PRO A 174 -1.44 3.50 11.57
CA PRO A 174 -1.31 4.95 11.77
C PRO A 174 -1.05 5.74 10.47
N ARG A 175 -0.74 5.08 9.34
CA ARG A 175 -0.39 5.73 8.06
C ARG A 175 -1.42 6.77 7.66
N PHE A 176 -2.71 6.45 7.72
CA PHE A 176 -3.77 7.35 7.28
C PHE A 176 -3.71 8.68 8.04
N SER A 177 -3.69 8.64 9.38
CA SER A 177 -3.58 9.86 10.21
C SER A 177 -2.27 10.63 9.99
N LYS A 178 -1.16 9.92 9.78
CA LYS A 178 0.18 10.52 9.67
C LYS A 178 0.41 11.17 8.31
N ALA A 179 -0.08 10.56 7.23
CA ALA A 179 0.10 11.04 5.87
C ALA A 179 -0.96 12.09 5.46
N GLU A 180 -2.23 11.90 5.80
CA GLU A 180 -3.30 12.83 5.38
C GLU A 180 -3.22 14.17 6.11
N SER A 181 -2.78 14.19 7.36
CA SER A 181 -2.69 15.44 8.15
C SER A 181 -1.76 16.49 7.51
N PRO A 182 -0.51 16.17 7.11
CA PRO A 182 0.33 17.08 6.33
C PRO A 182 -0.31 17.53 5.02
N PHE A 183 -0.94 16.63 4.26
CA PHE A 183 -1.57 17.00 2.98
C PHE A 183 -2.75 17.96 3.17
N ALA A 184 -3.62 17.70 4.15
CA ALA A 184 -4.73 18.58 4.48
C ALA A 184 -4.23 19.95 4.95
N LEU A 185 -3.20 19.99 5.80
CA LEU A 185 -2.60 21.26 6.25
C LEU A 185 -2.05 22.08 5.07
N SER A 186 -1.28 21.44 4.21
CA SER A 186 -0.72 22.09 3.02
C SER A 186 -1.80 22.59 2.06
N LYS A 187 -2.86 21.79 1.81
CA LYS A 187 -3.93 22.15 0.87
C LYS A 187 -4.87 23.22 1.43
N GLU A 188 -5.39 23.03 2.64
CA GLU A 188 -6.44 23.91 3.19
C GLU A 188 -5.89 25.19 3.82
N TYR A 189 -4.78 25.11 4.57
CA TYR A 189 -4.27 26.25 5.33
C TYR A 189 -3.13 26.99 4.63
N LEU A 190 -2.31 26.27 3.86
CA LEU A 190 -1.16 26.87 3.15
C LEU A 190 -1.43 27.10 1.66
N ASN A 191 -2.69 26.96 1.23
CA ASN A 191 -3.15 27.26 -0.13
C ASN A 191 -2.41 26.50 -1.25
N MET A 192 -1.92 25.28 -0.98
CA MET A 192 -1.24 24.45 -1.97
C MET A 192 -2.22 23.77 -2.96
N ARG A 193 -3.52 24.05 -2.89
CA ARG A 193 -4.51 23.60 -3.90
C ARG A 193 -4.23 24.17 -5.29
N GLN A 194 -3.52 25.28 -5.39
CA GLN A 194 -3.15 25.91 -6.66
C GLN A 194 -1.63 26.14 -6.71
N ALA A 195 -1.04 25.82 -7.86
CA ALA A 195 0.32 26.24 -8.17
C ALA A 195 0.37 27.77 -8.26
N ARG A 196 1.20 28.40 -7.44
CA ARG A 196 1.41 29.85 -7.45
C ARG A 196 2.67 30.24 -8.22
N ALA A 197 3.53 29.26 -8.48
CA ALA A 197 4.73 29.42 -9.27
C ALA A 197 4.65 28.63 -10.59
N ARG A 198 5.58 28.89 -11.51
CA ARG A 198 5.64 28.21 -12.82
C ARG A 198 7.01 27.56 -13.01
N GLY A 199 7.00 26.32 -13.52
CA GLY A 199 8.20 25.52 -13.72
C GLY A 199 8.59 24.72 -12.47
N VAL A 200 9.25 23.58 -12.69
CA VAL A 200 9.54 22.59 -11.66
C VAL A 200 10.36 23.15 -10.50
N ASN A 201 11.39 23.97 -10.77
CA ASN A 201 12.24 24.56 -9.73
C ASN A 201 11.48 25.50 -8.80
N GLN A 202 10.58 26.32 -9.34
CA GLN A 202 9.79 27.23 -8.50
C GLN A 202 8.69 26.48 -7.75
N MET A 203 8.12 25.43 -8.36
CA MET A 203 7.17 24.54 -7.69
C MET A 203 7.82 23.75 -6.56
N ASP A 204 9.07 23.34 -6.74
CA ASP A 204 9.87 22.66 -5.71
C ASP A 204 10.15 23.59 -4.53
N LEU A 205 10.54 24.85 -4.80
CA LEU A 205 10.66 25.87 -3.77
C LEU A 205 9.33 26.10 -3.02
N GLN A 206 8.22 26.22 -3.75
CA GLN A 206 6.89 26.35 -3.13
C GLN A 206 6.56 25.15 -2.25
N ALA A 207 6.83 23.93 -2.71
CA ALA A 207 6.58 22.70 -1.95
C ALA A 207 7.42 22.65 -0.67
N LYS A 208 8.73 22.92 -0.76
CA LYS A 208 9.65 22.94 0.39
C LYS A 208 9.26 23.99 1.43
N LEU A 209 8.94 25.22 1.02
CA LEU A 209 8.47 26.26 1.94
C LEU A 209 7.15 25.88 2.62
N THR A 210 6.24 25.25 1.88
CA THR A 210 4.98 24.74 2.42
C THR A 210 5.23 23.64 3.45
N THR A 211 6.13 22.70 3.16
CA THR A 211 6.55 21.63 4.08
C THR A 211 7.12 22.21 5.38
N ILE A 212 8.02 23.20 5.28
CA ILE A 212 8.61 23.87 6.45
C ILE A 212 7.53 24.52 7.31
N ALA A 213 6.64 25.30 6.69
CA ALA A 213 5.54 25.95 7.40
C ALA A 213 4.59 24.92 8.07
N SER A 214 4.26 23.83 7.37
CA SER A 214 3.46 22.72 7.90
C SER A 214 4.13 22.09 9.13
N ASN A 215 5.43 21.83 9.08
CA ASN A 215 6.18 21.28 10.21
C ASN A 215 6.18 22.24 11.41
N ILE A 216 6.42 23.54 11.21
CA ILE A 216 6.39 24.56 12.27
C ILE A 216 5.02 24.55 12.98
N ILE A 217 3.92 24.55 12.23
CA ILE A 217 2.56 24.51 12.78
C ILE A 217 2.36 23.25 13.63
N LYS A 218 2.83 22.09 13.17
CA LYS A 218 2.69 20.82 13.88
C LYS A 218 3.53 20.78 15.15
N ILE A 219 4.76 21.28 15.10
CA ILE A 219 5.65 21.38 16.27
C ILE A 219 5.01 22.31 17.31
N ASN A 220 4.51 23.48 16.90
CA ASN A 220 3.87 24.43 17.81
C ASN A 220 2.63 23.83 18.50
N LYS A 221 1.77 23.12 17.73
CA LYS A 221 0.61 22.41 18.29
C LYS A 221 1.04 21.33 19.30
N TYR A 222 2.11 20.59 18.99
CA TYR A 222 2.65 19.58 19.89
C TYR A 222 3.14 20.21 21.20
N ILE A 223 3.93 21.28 21.14
CA ILE A 223 4.45 21.97 22.32
C ILE A 223 3.30 22.44 23.23
N HIS A 224 2.34 23.21 22.69
CA HIS A 224 1.21 23.70 23.47
C HIS A 224 0.32 22.59 24.06
N GLN A 225 0.13 21.48 23.34
CA GLN A 225 -0.62 20.35 23.88
C GLN A 225 0.10 19.68 25.06
N ASN A 226 1.43 19.67 25.09
CA ASN A 226 2.18 19.11 26.21
C ASN A 226 2.24 20.09 27.39
N ASP A 227 2.36 21.39 27.14
CA ASP A 227 2.37 22.43 28.18
C ASP A 227 1.04 22.53 28.94
N ILE A 228 -0.10 22.24 28.29
CA ILE A 228 -1.44 22.24 28.92
C ILE A 228 -1.69 20.97 29.76
N ASN A 229 -0.94 19.89 29.52
CA ASN A 229 -1.09 18.60 30.20
C ASN A 229 -0.06 18.37 31.32
N THR A 230 0.78 19.37 31.62
CA THR A 230 1.65 19.47 32.80
C THR A 230 1.10 20.46 33.80
#